data_AF-A0A9D5AAY3-F1
#
_entry.id   AF-A0A9D5AAY3-F1
#
_cell.length_a   1.000
_cell.length_b   1.000
_cell.length_c   1.000
_cell.angle_alpha   90.00
_cell.angle_beta   90.00
_cell.angle_gamma   90.00
#
_symmetry.space_group_name_H-M   'P 1'
#
loop_
_entity.id
_entity.type
_entity.pdbx_description
1 polymer ?
#
loop_
_entity_poly.entity_id
_entity_poly.type
_entity_poly.pdbx_seq_one_letter_code
_entity_poly.pdbx_strand_id
1 'polypeptide(L)'
;KEKGKLPGFHLSFLEAKAKEQSELGNWEAVCALVAASIYGIILFPNQKNFVDINAIRLFVRRNPIPTLIGDVYYSVHNRNEKRRGGLIRCCAQLLVKWFMGYLPSKGAFVLLGQNVNWATKLMGLRAKDIDWTHNSGVGQDFICSCRGFPNVPLIGVQGCINYNPTLLKRQMGFAMELPPYKSDVQESVYFPVEGNQDRVKQISDAWRSIQRKGKASWGRANNRSFPPFDDWLRKRVELTCLPFPMVDPWYPLVEETPSTVSMDEFLEMKRERDQLLAEKTELEMNVARVQRANQELKAKMEDQDKRHALETKRFEMDTAYYGKISQALASSNREHDITKEKLFRASQVIEDEKRRQILVREQRDERARVLAAEWEAEKAKIKAERDHYLAERDYYFRQMKIHQKEVGRLQQENTELRFAAEFARMEGEIGPSAGPSSS
;
A
#
# COMPACT_ATOMS: atom_id res chain seq x y z
N LYS A 1 -23.28 -62.02 -34.87
CA LYS A 1 -23.05 -63.39 -34.35
C LYS A 1 -23.75 -63.49 -33.01
N GLU A 2 -24.49 -64.57 -32.75
CA GLU A 2 -25.12 -64.79 -31.45
C GLU A 2 -24.07 -65.30 -30.47
N LYS A 3 -24.01 -64.67 -29.28
CA LYS A 3 -23.37 -65.23 -28.09
C LYS A 3 -24.43 -65.09 -27.00
N GLY A 4 -25.01 -66.20 -26.53
CA GLY A 4 -26.21 -66.21 -25.65
C GLY A 4 -27.54 -65.95 -26.38
N LYS A 5 -28.60 -65.59 -25.63
CA LYS A 5 -30.00 -65.47 -26.11
C LYS A 5 -30.33 -64.20 -26.92
N LEU A 6 -29.40 -63.25 -27.10
CA LEU A 6 -29.68 -61.94 -27.71
C LEU A 6 -28.67 -61.61 -28.83
N PRO A 7 -29.11 -61.02 -29.95
CA PRO A 7 -28.22 -60.66 -31.04
C PRO A 7 -27.35 -59.44 -30.67
N GLY A 8 -26.21 -59.30 -31.33
CA GLY A 8 -25.24 -58.23 -31.07
C GLY A 8 -23.92 -58.44 -31.79
N PHE A 9 -22.92 -57.66 -31.38
CA PHE A 9 -21.57 -57.66 -31.97
C PHE A 9 -20.50 -57.97 -30.92
N HIS A 10 -19.52 -58.77 -31.32
CA HIS A 10 -18.31 -58.93 -30.52
C HIS A 10 -17.51 -57.63 -30.58
N LEU A 11 -16.84 -57.27 -29.47
CA LEU A 11 -16.06 -56.04 -29.39
C LEU A 11 -14.99 -55.96 -30.49
N SER A 12 -14.29 -57.07 -30.76
CA SER A 12 -13.29 -57.12 -31.84
C SER A 12 -13.85 -56.83 -33.23
N PHE A 13 -15.14 -57.10 -33.47
CA PHE A 13 -15.78 -56.74 -34.73
C PHE A 13 -16.01 -55.24 -34.81
N LEU A 14 -16.47 -54.61 -33.71
CA LEU A 14 -16.65 -53.16 -33.65
C LEU A 14 -15.31 -52.42 -33.75
N GLU A 15 -14.26 -52.95 -33.12
CA GLU A 15 -12.88 -52.44 -33.22
C GLU A 15 -12.34 -52.54 -34.65
N ALA A 16 -12.52 -53.69 -35.31
CA ALA A 16 -12.13 -53.85 -36.71
C ALA A 16 -12.87 -52.86 -37.62
N LYS A 17 -14.18 -52.69 -37.42
CA LYS A 17 -14.97 -51.71 -38.17
C LYS A 17 -14.54 -50.27 -37.89
N ALA A 18 -14.19 -49.95 -36.65
CA ALA A 18 -13.66 -48.63 -36.31
C ALA A 18 -12.31 -48.39 -37.01
N LYS A 19 -11.45 -49.40 -37.10
CA LYS A 19 -10.19 -49.32 -37.84
C LYS A 19 -10.42 -49.08 -39.34
N GLU A 20 -11.32 -49.84 -39.97
CA GLU A 20 -11.69 -49.63 -41.38
C GLU A 20 -12.20 -48.21 -41.63
N GLN A 21 -13.07 -47.67 -40.75
CA GLN A 21 -13.58 -46.30 -40.89
C GLN A 21 -12.50 -45.24 -40.66
N SER A 22 -11.53 -45.52 -39.78
CA SER A 22 -10.37 -44.65 -39.56
C SER A 22 -9.48 -44.56 -40.81
N GLU A 23 -9.28 -45.67 -41.52
CA GLU A 23 -8.51 -45.71 -42.78
C GLU A 23 -9.21 -44.92 -43.89
N LEU A 24 -10.54 -44.85 -43.85
CA LEU A 24 -11.37 -44.05 -44.76
C LEU A 24 -11.52 -42.57 -44.33
N GLY A 25 -10.93 -42.16 -43.20
CA GLY A 25 -11.03 -40.81 -42.66
C GLY A 25 -12.40 -40.43 -42.05
N ASN A 26 -13.30 -41.40 -41.85
CA ASN A 26 -14.64 -41.16 -41.30
C ASN A 26 -14.65 -41.15 -39.76
N TRP A 27 -14.17 -40.06 -39.17
CA TRP A 27 -14.06 -39.94 -37.72
C TRP A 27 -15.39 -39.95 -36.96
N GLU A 28 -16.49 -39.53 -37.59
CA GLU A 28 -17.83 -39.60 -36.98
C GLU A 28 -18.22 -41.06 -36.74
N ALA A 29 -18.06 -41.93 -37.75
CA ALA A 29 -18.33 -43.35 -37.63
C ALA A 29 -17.40 -44.03 -36.61
N VAL A 30 -16.12 -43.64 -36.56
CA VAL A 30 -15.17 -44.13 -35.54
C VAL A 30 -15.67 -43.78 -34.14
N CYS A 31 -16.02 -42.52 -33.89
CA CYS A 31 -16.52 -42.06 -32.60
C CYS A 31 -17.82 -42.79 -32.21
N ALA A 32 -18.74 -43.00 -33.16
CA ALA A 32 -19.97 -43.72 -32.92
C ALA A 32 -19.73 -45.20 -32.55
N LEU A 33 -18.81 -45.88 -33.23
CA LEU A 33 -18.44 -47.27 -32.94
C LEU A 33 -17.77 -47.43 -31.58
N VAL A 34 -16.84 -46.52 -31.25
CA VAL A 34 -16.18 -46.49 -29.93
C VAL A 34 -17.18 -46.19 -28.82
N ALA A 35 -18.05 -45.19 -29.02
CA ALA A 35 -19.07 -44.83 -28.05
C ALA A 35 -20.08 -45.96 -27.82
N ALA A 36 -20.56 -46.61 -28.89
CA ALA A 36 -21.43 -47.78 -28.78
C ALA A 36 -20.74 -48.96 -28.07
N SER A 37 -19.43 -49.13 -28.28
CA SER A 37 -18.63 -50.14 -27.58
C SER A 37 -18.55 -49.85 -26.08
N ILE A 38 -18.23 -48.61 -25.69
CA ILE A 38 -18.24 -48.18 -24.29
C ILE A 38 -19.63 -48.37 -23.68
N TYR A 39 -20.68 -48.00 -24.41
CA TYR A 39 -22.07 -48.11 -23.95
C TYR A 39 -22.46 -49.55 -23.65
N GLY A 40 -22.15 -50.50 -24.54
CA GLY A 40 -22.47 -51.92 -24.34
C GLY A 40 -21.59 -52.64 -23.34
N ILE A 41 -20.29 -52.31 -23.29
CA ILE A 41 -19.33 -53.02 -22.43
C ILE A 41 -19.34 -52.47 -20.99
N ILE A 42 -19.45 -51.15 -20.82
CA ILE A 42 -19.30 -50.50 -19.51
C ILE A 42 -20.65 -50.15 -18.91
N LEU A 43 -21.59 -49.58 -19.68
CA LEU A 43 -22.88 -49.13 -19.13
C LEU A 43 -23.91 -50.25 -19.02
N PHE A 44 -24.02 -51.10 -20.04
CA PHE A 44 -24.97 -52.22 -20.10
C PHE A 44 -24.29 -53.58 -20.26
N PRO A 45 -23.38 -53.97 -19.35
CA PRO A 45 -22.65 -55.22 -19.47
C PRO A 45 -23.60 -56.42 -19.44
N ASN A 46 -23.55 -57.24 -20.48
CA ASN A 46 -24.30 -58.51 -20.57
C ASN A 46 -23.35 -59.71 -20.64
N GLN A 47 -22.40 -59.68 -21.58
CA GLN A 47 -21.40 -60.74 -21.77
C GLN A 47 -20.02 -60.16 -22.05
N LYS A 48 -18.97 -60.90 -21.66
CA LYS A 48 -17.58 -60.47 -21.87
C LYS A 48 -17.30 -60.23 -23.36
N ASN A 49 -16.80 -59.03 -23.65
CA ASN A 49 -16.42 -58.55 -24.99
C ASN A 49 -17.58 -58.59 -26.01
N PHE A 50 -18.81 -58.37 -25.56
CA PHE A 50 -19.98 -58.40 -26.44
C PHE A 50 -20.94 -57.24 -26.16
N VAL A 51 -21.33 -56.55 -27.24
CA VAL A 51 -22.27 -55.44 -27.23
C VAL A 51 -23.63 -55.94 -27.71
N ASP A 52 -24.59 -55.98 -26.79
CA ASP A 52 -25.95 -56.45 -27.00
C ASP A 52 -26.79 -55.47 -27.84
N ILE A 53 -27.70 -55.97 -28.66
CA ILE A 53 -28.60 -55.13 -29.47
C ILE A 53 -29.40 -54.12 -28.63
N ASN A 54 -29.77 -54.47 -27.39
CA ASN A 54 -30.52 -53.57 -26.52
C ASN A 54 -29.63 -52.41 -26.08
N ALA A 55 -28.34 -52.64 -25.80
CA ALA A 55 -27.39 -51.57 -25.52
C ALA A 55 -27.24 -50.62 -26.72
N ILE A 56 -27.20 -51.16 -27.94
CA ILE A 56 -27.15 -50.37 -29.18
C ILE A 56 -28.43 -49.53 -29.36
N ARG A 57 -29.61 -50.14 -29.17
CA ARG A 57 -30.89 -49.43 -29.24
C ARG A 57 -30.98 -48.28 -28.23
N LEU A 58 -30.48 -48.51 -27.02
CA LEU A 58 -30.43 -47.48 -25.98
C LEU A 58 -29.44 -46.38 -26.31
N PHE A 59 -28.27 -46.72 -26.86
CA PHE A 59 -27.30 -45.75 -27.36
C PHE A 59 -27.92 -44.80 -28.38
N VAL A 60 -28.70 -45.33 -29.34
CA VAL A 60 -29.44 -44.53 -30.33
C VAL A 60 -30.49 -43.62 -29.66
N ARG A 61 -31.11 -44.06 -28.56
CA ARG A 61 -32.09 -43.27 -27.77
C ARG A 61 -31.45 -42.21 -26.84
N ARG A 62 -30.12 -42.11 -26.82
CA ARG A 62 -29.28 -41.09 -26.16
C ARG A 62 -29.30 -41.02 -24.62
N ASN A 63 -30.42 -41.21 -23.94
CA ASN A 63 -30.48 -41.11 -22.47
C ASN A 63 -30.46 -42.50 -21.78
N PRO A 64 -29.30 -42.98 -21.28
CA PRO A 64 -29.19 -44.25 -20.58
C PRO A 64 -29.83 -44.26 -19.19
N ILE A 65 -30.01 -43.10 -18.55
CA ILE A 65 -30.11 -43.02 -17.09
C ILE A 65 -31.31 -43.81 -16.54
N PRO A 66 -32.56 -43.65 -17.03
CA PRO A 66 -33.69 -44.39 -16.48
C PRO A 66 -33.54 -45.90 -16.69
N THR A 67 -33.02 -46.34 -17.84
CA THR A 67 -32.79 -47.76 -18.10
C THR A 67 -31.67 -48.33 -17.26
N LEU A 68 -30.58 -47.59 -17.07
CA LEU A 68 -29.45 -48.00 -16.24
C LEU A 68 -29.90 -48.22 -14.79
N ILE A 69 -30.62 -47.25 -14.22
CA ILE A 69 -31.18 -47.37 -12.87
C ILE A 69 -32.18 -48.53 -12.82
N GLY A 70 -33.03 -48.68 -13.84
CA GLY A 70 -34.00 -49.77 -13.95
C GLY A 70 -33.33 -51.15 -13.91
N ASP A 71 -32.28 -51.36 -14.69
CA ASP A 71 -31.52 -52.62 -14.71
C ASP A 71 -30.80 -52.89 -13.38
N VAL A 72 -30.21 -51.86 -12.76
CA VAL A 72 -29.57 -52.00 -11.43
C VAL A 72 -30.61 -52.41 -10.40
N TYR A 73 -31.72 -51.68 -10.29
CA TYR A 73 -32.77 -51.97 -9.31
C TYR A 73 -33.39 -53.34 -9.54
N TYR A 74 -33.75 -53.65 -10.79
CA TYR A 74 -34.38 -54.92 -11.14
C TYR A 74 -33.44 -56.10 -10.85
N SER A 75 -32.15 -55.98 -11.16
CA SER A 75 -31.18 -57.06 -10.93
C SER A 75 -30.84 -57.25 -9.45
N VAL A 76 -30.70 -56.16 -8.67
CA VAL A 76 -30.51 -56.22 -7.20
C VAL A 76 -31.73 -56.86 -6.54
N HIS A 77 -32.93 -56.39 -6.90
CA HIS A 77 -34.17 -56.91 -6.36
C HIS A 77 -34.36 -58.40 -6.71
N ASN A 78 -34.20 -58.78 -7.98
CA ASN A 78 -34.30 -60.18 -8.42
C ASN A 78 -33.27 -61.10 -7.74
N ARG A 79 -32.05 -60.61 -7.47
CA ARG A 79 -31.02 -61.36 -6.73
C ARG A 79 -31.43 -61.61 -5.27
N ASN A 80 -31.99 -60.61 -4.62
CA ASN A 80 -32.32 -60.65 -3.20
C ASN A 80 -33.62 -61.41 -2.90
N GLU A 81 -34.70 -61.16 -3.63
CA GLU A 81 -36.00 -61.80 -3.37
C GLU A 81 -36.00 -63.29 -3.68
N LYS A 82 -35.46 -63.70 -4.83
CA LYS A 82 -35.55 -65.10 -5.26
C LYS A 82 -34.47 -66.00 -4.63
N ARG A 83 -33.54 -65.44 -3.86
CA ARG A 83 -32.31 -66.11 -3.37
C ARG A 83 -31.59 -66.93 -4.46
N ARG A 84 -31.77 -66.60 -5.74
CA ARG A 84 -31.34 -67.41 -6.88
C ARG A 84 -29.85 -67.30 -7.18
N GLY A 85 -29.10 -66.51 -6.41
CA GLY A 85 -27.80 -66.03 -6.86
C GLY A 85 -27.94 -65.26 -8.19
N GLY A 86 -26.82 -64.80 -8.74
CA GLY A 86 -26.80 -64.10 -10.02
C GLY A 86 -26.00 -62.80 -9.97
N LEU A 87 -25.52 -62.39 -11.14
CA LEU A 87 -24.74 -61.17 -11.33
C LEU A 87 -25.67 -59.96 -11.36
N ILE A 88 -25.31 -58.91 -10.61
CA ILE A 88 -25.98 -57.61 -10.68
C ILE A 88 -25.60 -56.97 -12.02
N ARG A 89 -26.60 -56.59 -12.82
CA ARG A 89 -26.39 -55.87 -14.08
C ARG A 89 -26.33 -54.38 -13.77
N CYS A 90 -25.12 -53.85 -13.74
CA CYS A 90 -24.87 -52.45 -13.49
C CYS A 90 -23.55 -52.01 -14.12
N CYS A 91 -23.40 -50.71 -14.31
CA CYS A 91 -22.09 -50.12 -14.49
C CYS A 91 -21.38 -50.09 -13.13
N ALA A 92 -20.55 -51.09 -12.86
CA ALA A 92 -19.86 -51.24 -11.58
C ALA A 92 -19.01 -50.01 -11.24
N GLN A 93 -18.37 -49.38 -12.23
CA GLN A 93 -17.55 -48.18 -12.07
C GLN A 93 -18.37 -46.99 -11.59
N LEU A 94 -19.56 -46.77 -12.17
CA LEU A 94 -20.47 -45.71 -11.73
C LEU A 94 -21.04 -46.00 -10.35
N LEU A 95 -21.38 -47.26 -10.06
CA LEU A 95 -21.88 -47.65 -8.74
C LEU A 95 -20.82 -47.43 -7.66
N VAL A 96 -19.57 -47.82 -7.92
CA VAL A 96 -18.44 -47.56 -7.01
C VAL A 96 -18.22 -46.07 -6.84
N LYS A 97 -18.20 -45.28 -7.92
CA LYS A 97 -18.02 -43.83 -7.84
C LYS A 97 -19.14 -43.16 -7.04
N TRP A 98 -20.38 -43.56 -7.28
CA TRP A 98 -21.55 -43.09 -6.53
C TRP A 98 -21.42 -43.47 -5.06
N PHE A 99 -21.17 -44.75 -4.76
CA PHE A 99 -21.08 -45.27 -3.41
C PHE A 99 -19.95 -44.61 -2.60
N MET A 100 -18.75 -44.53 -3.18
CA MET A 100 -17.58 -43.92 -2.54
C MET A 100 -17.76 -42.42 -2.28
N GLY A 101 -18.58 -41.73 -3.06
CA GLY A 101 -18.88 -40.31 -2.83
C GLY A 101 -19.55 -40.03 -1.48
N TYR A 102 -20.34 -40.96 -0.97
CA TYR A 102 -21.03 -40.78 0.33
C TYR A 102 -20.19 -41.23 1.52
N LEU A 103 -19.06 -41.90 1.30
CA LEU A 103 -18.26 -42.47 2.38
C LEU A 103 -17.25 -41.45 2.91
N PRO A 104 -16.82 -41.57 4.19
CA PRO A 104 -15.80 -40.70 4.74
C PRO A 104 -14.52 -40.71 3.91
N SER A 105 -14.03 -39.53 3.56
CA SER A 105 -12.73 -39.34 2.88
C SER A 105 -11.56 -39.22 3.85
N LYS A 106 -11.82 -39.21 5.17
CA LYS A 106 -10.84 -39.08 6.25
C LYS A 106 -11.25 -39.92 7.47
N GLY A 107 -10.35 -40.06 8.43
CA GLY A 107 -10.60 -40.70 9.72
C GLY A 107 -10.48 -42.22 9.70
N ALA A 108 -11.00 -42.86 10.75
CA ALA A 108 -10.85 -44.30 10.99
C ALA A 108 -11.27 -45.15 9.77
N PHE A 109 -12.34 -44.78 9.08
CA PHE A 109 -12.82 -45.49 7.88
C PHE A 109 -11.73 -45.67 6.79
N VAL A 110 -10.92 -44.64 6.54
CA VAL A 110 -9.84 -44.66 5.54
C VAL A 110 -8.59 -45.34 6.07
N LEU A 111 -8.32 -45.21 7.38
CA LEU A 111 -7.15 -45.79 8.04
C LEU A 111 -7.27 -47.30 8.27
N LEU A 112 -8.49 -47.84 8.28
CA LEU A 112 -8.72 -49.29 8.35
C LEU A 112 -8.04 -49.97 7.16
N GLY A 113 -7.11 -50.89 7.46
CA GLY A 113 -6.35 -51.62 6.46
C GLY A 113 -7.22 -52.30 5.39
N GLN A 114 -6.63 -52.59 4.23
CA GLN A 114 -7.33 -53.24 3.11
C GLN A 114 -7.87 -54.64 3.45
N ASN A 115 -7.37 -55.25 4.53
CA ASN A 115 -7.73 -56.59 4.97
C ASN A 115 -9.06 -56.68 5.75
N VAL A 116 -9.63 -55.54 6.16
CA VAL A 116 -10.93 -55.54 6.87
C VAL A 116 -12.06 -55.67 5.85
N ASN A 117 -12.98 -56.60 6.10
CA ASN A 117 -14.16 -56.82 5.26
C ASN A 117 -15.00 -55.53 5.13
N TRP A 118 -15.40 -55.20 3.91
CA TRP A 118 -16.27 -54.05 3.60
C TRP A 118 -17.56 -54.03 4.41
N ALA A 119 -18.20 -55.18 4.65
CA ALA A 119 -19.41 -55.23 5.47
C ALA A 119 -19.14 -54.67 6.88
N THR A 120 -18.05 -55.11 7.52
CA THR A 120 -17.63 -54.61 8.83
C THR A 120 -17.27 -53.13 8.77
N LYS A 121 -16.54 -52.69 7.74
CA LYS A 121 -16.20 -51.26 7.56
C LYS A 121 -17.46 -50.39 7.51
N LEU A 122 -18.46 -50.81 6.75
CA LEU A 122 -19.71 -50.06 6.54
C LEU A 122 -20.61 -50.08 7.77
N MET A 123 -20.72 -51.21 8.47
CA MET A 123 -21.58 -51.33 9.65
C MET A 123 -21.09 -50.48 10.84
N GLY A 124 -19.79 -50.17 10.90
CA GLY A 124 -19.26 -49.26 11.92
C GLY A 124 -19.40 -47.76 11.58
N LEU A 125 -20.00 -47.41 10.44
CA LEU A 125 -20.33 -46.02 10.10
C LEU A 125 -21.61 -45.57 10.79
N ARG A 126 -21.60 -44.35 11.31
CA ARG A 126 -22.78 -43.67 11.85
C ARG A 126 -23.40 -42.77 10.80
N ALA A 127 -24.64 -42.36 11.03
CA ALA A 127 -25.33 -41.43 10.15
C ALA A 127 -24.58 -40.10 9.97
N LYS A 128 -23.76 -39.66 10.95
CA LYS A 128 -22.95 -38.44 10.82
C LYS A 128 -21.65 -38.62 10.03
N ASP A 129 -21.22 -39.86 9.81
CA ASP A 129 -20.00 -40.17 9.04
C ASP A 129 -20.26 -40.13 7.53
N ILE A 130 -21.52 -40.28 7.12
CA ILE A 130 -21.93 -40.32 5.73
C ILE A 130 -22.10 -38.89 5.23
N ASP A 131 -21.43 -38.54 4.13
CA ASP A 131 -21.69 -37.30 3.41
C ASP A 131 -22.96 -37.47 2.56
N TRP A 132 -24.11 -37.30 3.20
CA TRP A 132 -25.41 -37.49 2.56
C TRP A 132 -25.60 -36.62 1.32
N THR A 133 -24.90 -35.49 1.20
CA THR A 133 -25.17 -34.48 0.19
C THR A 133 -24.04 -34.31 -0.82
N HIS A 134 -23.29 -35.38 -1.10
CA HIS A 134 -22.16 -35.39 -2.05
C HIS A 134 -22.52 -34.92 -3.48
N ASN A 135 -23.80 -34.91 -3.87
CA ASN A 135 -24.22 -34.57 -5.24
C ASN A 135 -24.39 -33.05 -5.45
N SER A 136 -24.02 -32.50 -6.61
CA SER A 136 -24.19 -31.07 -6.95
C SER A 136 -25.64 -30.59 -7.09
N GLY A 137 -26.62 -31.50 -6.98
CA GLY A 137 -28.06 -31.24 -7.05
C GLY A 137 -28.74 -30.98 -5.70
N VAL A 138 -28.02 -30.69 -4.62
CA VAL A 138 -28.60 -30.40 -3.29
C VAL A 138 -29.66 -29.31 -3.38
N GLY A 139 -30.84 -29.58 -2.85
CA GLY A 139 -31.94 -28.62 -2.79
C GLY A 139 -32.65 -28.38 -4.12
N GLN A 140 -32.30 -29.10 -5.19
CA GLN A 140 -32.99 -29.03 -6.48
C GLN A 140 -34.20 -29.96 -6.53
N ASP A 141 -35.15 -29.61 -7.41
CA ASP A 141 -36.33 -30.43 -7.66
C ASP A 141 -35.97 -31.72 -8.41
N PHE A 142 -36.33 -32.87 -7.84
CA PHE A 142 -36.07 -34.17 -8.45
C PHE A 142 -37.37 -34.94 -8.75
N ILE A 143 -37.27 -35.86 -9.70
CA ILE A 143 -38.40 -36.70 -10.13
C ILE A 143 -38.84 -37.56 -8.97
N CYS A 144 -40.10 -37.44 -8.57
CA CYS A 144 -40.66 -38.19 -7.44
C CYS A 144 -41.67 -39.24 -7.88
N SER A 145 -42.39 -38.96 -8.96
CA SER A 145 -43.40 -39.87 -9.48
C SER A 145 -43.74 -39.57 -10.95
N CYS A 146 -44.50 -40.48 -11.57
CA CYS A 146 -45.06 -40.32 -12.91
C CYS A 146 -46.58 -40.41 -12.82
N ARG A 147 -47.31 -39.87 -13.81
CA ARG A 147 -48.78 -39.89 -13.82
C ARG A 147 -49.34 -41.30 -13.57
N GLY A 148 -50.21 -41.42 -12.56
CA GLY A 148 -50.86 -42.69 -12.21
C GLY A 148 -50.00 -43.64 -11.36
N PHE A 149 -48.75 -43.30 -11.07
CA PHE A 149 -47.85 -44.07 -10.21
C PHE A 149 -47.45 -43.21 -9.00
N PRO A 150 -47.50 -43.72 -7.76
CA PRO A 150 -47.09 -42.97 -6.56
C PRO A 150 -45.56 -42.78 -6.49
N ASN A 151 -44.81 -43.53 -7.29
CA ASN A 151 -43.35 -43.54 -7.38
C ASN A 151 -42.91 -43.54 -8.86
N VAL A 152 -41.63 -43.77 -9.15
CA VAL A 152 -41.06 -43.68 -10.50
C VAL A 152 -40.95 -45.07 -11.11
N PRO A 153 -41.82 -45.47 -12.05
CA PRO A 153 -41.68 -46.76 -12.72
C PRO A 153 -40.52 -46.74 -13.72
N LEU A 154 -39.53 -47.62 -13.58
CA LEU A 154 -38.38 -47.71 -14.49
C LEU A 154 -38.53 -48.90 -15.44
N ILE A 155 -38.07 -48.71 -16.69
CA ILE A 155 -38.00 -49.75 -17.71
C ILE A 155 -36.53 -50.07 -17.96
N GLY A 156 -36.07 -51.23 -17.47
CA GLY A 156 -34.77 -51.81 -17.79
C GLY A 156 -34.81 -52.63 -19.08
N VAL A 157 -33.67 -53.23 -19.44
CA VAL A 157 -33.54 -54.17 -20.55
C VAL A 157 -34.25 -55.49 -20.24
N GLN A 158 -34.19 -55.97 -18.98
CA GLN A 158 -34.77 -57.26 -18.59
C GLN A 158 -36.17 -57.16 -18.00
N GLY A 159 -36.47 -56.05 -17.33
CA GLY A 159 -37.69 -55.91 -16.58
C GLY A 159 -37.97 -54.49 -16.14
N CYS A 160 -39.19 -54.29 -15.68
CA CYS A 160 -39.64 -53.05 -15.10
C CYS A 160 -39.61 -53.14 -13.58
N ILE A 161 -39.26 -52.04 -12.91
CA ILE A 161 -39.26 -51.95 -11.45
C ILE A 161 -39.60 -50.52 -10.99
N ASN A 162 -40.27 -50.35 -9.85
CA ASN A 162 -40.43 -49.02 -9.27
C ASN A 162 -39.19 -48.56 -8.49
N TYR A 163 -38.82 -47.30 -8.71
CA TYR A 163 -37.84 -46.56 -7.94
C TYR A 163 -38.58 -45.61 -7.01
N ASN A 164 -38.12 -45.52 -5.75
CA ASN A 164 -38.78 -44.76 -4.69
C ASN A 164 -37.94 -43.53 -4.27
N PRO A 165 -37.90 -42.44 -5.07
CA PRO A 165 -37.11 -41.24 -4.77
C PRO A 165 -37.38 -40.59 -3.43
N THR A 166 -38.57 -40.80 -2.84
CA THR A 166 -38.91 -40.29 -1.49
C THR A 166 -37.90 -40.74 -0.43
N LEU A 167 -37.26 -41.90 -0.60
CA LEU A 167 -36.21 -42.39 0.30
C LEU A 167 -34.87 -41.65 0.14
N LEU A 168 -34.70 -40.89 -0.94
CA LEU A 168 -33.47 -40.18 -1.27
C LEU A 168 -33.54 -38.69 -0.94
N LYS A 169 -34.63 -38.22 -0.34
CA LYS A 169 -34.77 -36.82 0.09
C LYS A 169 -33.54 -36.35 0.86
N ARG A 170 -33.04 -37.18 1.80
CA ARG A 170 -31.81 -36.90 2.55
C ARG A 170 -30.61 -36.66 1.65
N GLN A 171 -30.45 -37.49 0.61
CA GLN A 171 -29.36 -37.37 -0.35
C GLN A 171 -29.48 -36.16 -1.27
N MET A 172 -30.72 -35.73 -1.51
CA MET A 172 -31.05 -34.54 -2.29
C MET A 172 -31.06 -33.26 -1.42
N GLY A 173 -30.66 -33.36 -0.15
CA GLY A 173 -30.57 -32.21 0.76
C GLY A 173 -31.88 -31.80 1.41
N PHE A 174 -32.86 -32.70 1.56
CA PHE A 174 -34.12 -32.45 2.24
C PHE A 174 -34.31 -33.36 3.45
N ALA A 175 -34.96 -32.83 4.49
CA ALA A 175 -35.05 -33.51 5.77
C ALA A 175 -35.97 -34.74 5.69
N MET A 176 -35.60 -35.78 6.44
CA MET A 176 -36.42 -36.96 6.66
C MET A 176 -37.14 -36.83 8.01
N GLU A 177 -38.19 -36.03 8.04
CA GLU A 177 -38.98 -35.76 9.27
C GLU A 177 -39.91 -36.91 9.64
N LEU A 178 -40.63 -37.42 8.64
CA LEU A 178 -41.64 -38.47 8.78
C LEU A 178 -41.30 -39.67 7.90
N PRO A 179 -41.76 -40.88 8.29
CA PRO A 179 -41.75 -42.03 7.40
C PRO A 179 -42.45 -41.75 6.06
N PRO A 180 -41.98 -42.35 4.95
CA PRO A 180 -42.71 -42.27 3.70
C PRO A 180 -44.08 -42.95 3.83
N TYR A 181 -45.07 -42.48 3.07
CA TYR A 181 -46.36 -43.16 3.00
C TYR A 181 -46.19 -44.56 2.43
N LYS A 182 -47.02 -45.51 2.86
CA LYS A 182 -46.96 -46.90 2.35
C LYS A 182 -47.04 -46.96 0.83
N SER A 183 -47.87 -46.11 0.21
CA SER A 183 -48.02 -45.98 -1.24
C SER A 183 -46.72 -45.57 -1.95
N ASP A 184 -45.90 -44.73 -1.32
CA ASP A 184 -44.68 -44.17 -1.94
C ASP A 184 -43.56 -45.20 -2.07
N VAL A 185 -43.62 -46.27 -1.27
CA VAL A 185 -42.62 -47.33 -1.20
C VAL A 185 -43.16 -48.71 -1.53
N GLN A 186 -44.44 -48.80 -1.93
CA GLN A 186 -45.08 -50.04 -2.33
C GLN A 186 -44.51 -50.53 -3.66
N GLU A 187 -44.24 -51.83 -3.75
CA GLU A 187 -43.89 -52.49 -5.01
C GLU A 187 -45.13 -52.63 -5.90
N SER A 188 -45.37 -51.62 -6.74
CA SER A 188 -46.45 -51.63 -7.73
C SER A 188 -45.98 -52.10 -9.11
N VAL A 189 -44.66 -52.08 -9.35
CA VAL A 189 -44.04 -52.41 -10.63
C VAL A 189 -42.88 -53.34 -10.35
N TYR A 190 -43.07 -54.62 -10.68
CA TYR A 190 -41.99 -55.61 -10.79
C TYR A 190 -42.42 -56.74 -11.72
N PHE A 191 -41.87 -56.77 -12.94
CA PHE A 191 -42.19 -57.81 -13.94
C PHE A 191 -41.16 -57.80 -15.09
N PRO A 192 -40.93 -58.93 -15.78
CA PRO A 192 -40.07 -58.97 -16.96
C PRO A 192 -40.67 -58.18 -18.13
N VAL A 193 -39.83 -57.57 -18.95
CA VAL A 193 -40.29 -56.84 -20.16
C VAL A 193 -40.95 -57.80 -21.15
N GLU A 194 -40.38 -58.99 -21.30
CA GLU A 194 -40.92 -60.06 -22.12
C GLU A 194 -42.32 -60.47 -21.63
N GLY A 195 -43.28 -60.56 -22.56
CA GLY A 195 -44.68 -60.90 -22.26
C GLY A 195 -45.52 -59.78 -21.62
N ASN A 196 -44.97 -58.58 -21.38
CA ASN A 196 -45.67 -57.49 -20.67
C ASN A 196 -45.74 -56.17 -21.47
N GLN A 197 -45.89 -56.25 -22.79
CA GLN A 197 -45.83 -55.08 -23.69
C GLN A 197 -46.85 -53.98 -23.33
N ASP A 198 -48.08 -54.34 -22.95
CA ASP A 198 -49.11 -53.36 -22.58
C ASP A 198 -48.74 -52.58 -21.31
N ARG A 199 -48.17 -53.27 -20.31
CA ARG A 199 -47.70 -52.61 -19.08
C ARG A 199 -46.48 -51.73 -19.34
N VAL A 200 -45.57 -52.15 -20.22
CA VAL A 200 -44.42 -51.35 -20.66
C VAL A 200 -44.92 -50.08 -21.36
N LYS A 201 -45.94 -50.19 -22.23
CA LYS A 201 -46.55 -49.04 -22.89
C LYS A 201 -47.19 -48.08 -21.88
N GLN A 202 -47.93 -48.60 -20.90
CA GLN A 202 -48.52 -47.80 -19.82
C GLN A 202 -47.45 -47.01 -19.04
N ILE A 203 -46.34 -47.65 -18.69
CA ILE A 203 -45.21 -46.98 -18.02
C ILE A 203 -44.62 -45.91 -18.94
N SER A 204 -44.36 -46.24 -20.20
CA SER A 204 -43.85 -45.31 -21.20
C SER A 204 -44.74 -44.06 -21.36
N ASP A 205 -46.06 -44.23 -21.34
CA ASP A 205 -47.01 -43.11 -21.40
C ASP A 205 -47.03 -42.30 -20.10
N ALA A 206 -46.87 -42.93 -18.93
CA ALA A 206 -46.74 -42.22 -17.65
C ALA A 206 -45.50 -41.33 -17.60
N TRP A 207 -44.39 -41.73 -18.22
CA TRP A 207 -43.18 -40.91 -18.34
C TRP A 207 -43.36 -39.61 -19.14
N ARG A 208 -44.45 -39.48 -19.91
CA ARG A 208 -44.80 -38.21 -20.57
C ARG A 208 -45.27 -37.14 -19.59
N SER A 209 -45.61 -37.52 -18.35
CA SER A 209 -46.08 -36.61 -17.31
C SER A 209 -45.36 -36.89 -15.99
N ILE A 210 -44.18 -36.31 -15.88
CA ILE A 210 -43.28 -36.42 -14.74
C ILE A 210 -43.67 -35.41 -13.66
N GLN A 211 -43.71 -35.86 -12.40
CA GLN A 211 -43.92 -35.01 -11.23
C GLN A 211 -42.59 -34.82 -10.49
N ARG A 212 -42.23 -33.56 -10.24
CA ARG A 212 -41.02 -33.19 -9.52
C ARG A 212 -41.39 -32.54 -8.19
N LYS A 213 -40.58 -32.80 -7.16
CA LYS A 213 -40.69 -32.14 -5.87
C LYS A 213 -39.30 -31.69 -5.43
N GLY A 214 -39.26 -30.61 -4.65
CA GLY A 214 -38.05 -30.09 -4.04
C GLY A 214 -38.40 -29.00 -3.05
N LYS A 215 -37.78 -27.83 -3.18
CA LYS A 215 -37.84 -26.77 -2.14
C LYS A 215 -39.26 -26.33 -1.79
N ALA A 216 -40.14 -26.21 -2.79
CA ALA A 216 -41.53 -25.82 -2.57
C ALA A 216 -42.33 -26.86 -1.77
N SER A 217 -42.02 -28.15 -1.94
CA SER A 217 -42.76 -29.25 -1.28
C SER A 217 -42.17 -29.66 0.06
N TRP A 218 -40.85 -29.51 0.25
CA TRP A 218 -40.12 -30.06 1.40
C TRP A 218 -39.32 -29.04 2.20
N GLY A 219 -39.45 -27.76 1.85
CA GLY A 219 -38.84 -26.68 2.61
C GLY A 219 -37.36 -26.48 2.31
N ARG A 220 -36.65 -25.90 3.28
CA ARG A 220 -35.23 -25.51 3.13
C ARG A 220 -34.32 -26.74 3.08
N ALA A 221 -33.15 -26.54 2.47
CA ALA A 221 -32.14 -27.58 2.41
C ALA A 221 -31.68 -27.97 3.84
N ASN A 222 -31.84 -29.24 4.17
CA ASN A 222 -31.49 -29.86 5.43
C ASN A 222 -31.35 -31.36 5.19
N ASN A 223 -30.23 -31.99 5.53
CA ASN A 223 -30.00 -33.42 5.30
C ASN A 223 -30.13 -34.27 6.59
N ARG A 224 -30.80 -33.73 7.63
CA ARG A 224 -31.05 -34.46 8.89
C ARG A 224 -32.17 -35.47 8.72
N SER A 225 -32.05 -36.59 9.45
CA SER A 225 -33.16 -37.48 9.77
C SER A 225 -33.67 -37.18 11.17
N PHE A 226 -34.95 -37.46 11.41
CA PHE A 226 -35.61 -37.26 12.69
C PHE A 226 -36.08 -38.61 13.27
N PRO A 227 -36.27 -38.70 14.61
CA PRO A 227 -36.61 -39.95 15.28
C PRO A 227 -37.76 -40.75 14.66
N PRO A 228 -38.89 -40.16 14.20
CA PRO A 228 -39.97 -40.92 13.58
C PRO A 228 -39.54 -41.71 12.33
N PHE A 229 -38.69 -41.11 11.49
CA PHE A 229 -38.13 -41.78 10.33
C PHE A 229 -37.09 -42.83 10.72
N ASP A 230 -36.21 -42.51 11.68
CA ASP A 230 -35.15 -43.42 12.14
C ASP A 230 -35.74 -44.69 12.78
N ASP A 231 -36.81 -44.56 13.56
CA ASP A 231 -37.54 -45.69 14.14
C ASP A 231 -38.23 -46.54 13.07
N TRP A 232 -38.82 -45.91 12.06
CA TRP A 232 -39.38 -46.63 10.92
C TRP A 232 -38.30 -47.40 10.15
N LEU A 233 -37.14 -46.79 9.93
CA LEU A 233 -36.02 -47.43 9.24
C LEU A 233 -35.49 -48.62 10.06
N ARG A 234 -35.33 -48.47 11.38
CA ARG A 234 -34.91 -49.53 12.29
C ARG A 234 -35.86 -50.74 12.23
N LYS A 235 -37.16 -50.50 12.36
CA LYS A 235 -38.20 -51.56 12.22
C LYS A 235 -38.14 -52.24 10.86
N ARG A 236 -37.87 -51.50 9.78
CA ARG A 236 -37.71 -52.11 8.46
C ARG A 236 -36.48 -53.00 8.35
N VAL A 237 -35.35 -52.59 8.92
CA VAL A 237 -34.12 -53.41 8.95
C VAL A 237 -34.34 -54.71 9.73
N GLU A 238 -35.07 -54.63 10.84
CA GLU A 238 -35.47 -55.81 11.62
C GLU A 238 -36.37 -56.75 10.81
N LEU A 239 -37.36 -56.22 10.08
CA LEU A 239 -38.26 -57.01 9.24
C LEU A 239 -37.55 -57.65 8.03
N THR A 240 -36.58 -56.96 7.42
CA THR A 240 -35.85 -57.47 6.26
C THR A 240 -34.71 -58.42 6.64
N CYS A 241 -34.39 -58.56 7.92
CA CYS A 241 -33.34 -59.41 8.45
C CYS A 241 -32.02 -59.23 7.70
N LEU A 242 -31.52 -57.99 7.58
CA LEU A 242 -30.26 -57.73 6.89
C LEU A 242 -29.14 -58.61 7.48
N PRO A 243 -28.34 -59.30 6.64
CA PRO A 243 -27.45 -60.38 7.08
C PRO A 243 -26.17 -59.92 7.80
N PHE A 244 -26.07 -58.62 8.15
CA PHE A 244 -24.87 -58.04 8.73
C PHE A 244 -25.11 -57.71 10.21
N PRO A 245 -24.32 -58.26 11.15
CA PRO A 245 -24.45 -57.91 12.55
C PRO A 245 -24.13 -56.43 12.75
N MET A 246 -24.87 -55.76 13.62
CA MET A 246 -24.53 -54.41 14.04
C MET A 246 -23.16 -54.47 14.74
N VAL A 247 -22.19 -53.73 14.22
CA VAL A 247 -20.86 -53.63 14.81
C VAL A 247 -20.81 -52.34 15.61
N ASP A 248 -20.18 -52.36 16.78
CA ASP A 248 -19.96 -51.13 17.53
C ASP A 248 -19.24 -50.09 16.66
N PRO A 249 -19.63 -48.80 16.72
CA PRO A 249 -18.95 -47.76 15.97
C PRO A 249 -17.44 -47.80 16.21
N TRP A 250 -16.65 -47.57 15.16
CA TRP A 250 -15.17 -47.67 15.20
C TRP A 250 -14.47 -46.74 16.20
N TYR A 251 -15.24 -45.87 16.85
CA TYR A 251 -14.78 -44.88 17.78
C TYR A 251 -15.89 -44.62 18.80
N PRO A 252 -15.53 -44.27 20.06
CA PRO A 252 -16.51 -44.08 21.12
C PRO A 252 -17.64 -43.16 20.68
N LEU A 253 -18.83 -43.42 21.21
CA LEU A 253 -19.84 -42.38 21.32
C LEU A 253 -19.21 -41.28 22.18
N VAL A 254 -18.60 -40.29 21.54
CA VAL A 254 -18.67 -38.95 22.09
C VAL A 254 -20.16 -38.65 22.00
N GLU A 255 -20.86 -38.96 23.09
CA GLU A 255 -22.16 -38.36 23.36
C GLU A 255 -21.87 -36.86 23.33
N GLU A 256 -22.09 -36.25 22.17
CA GLU A 256 -22.56 -34.89 22.17
C GLU A 256 -23.87 -35.01 22.95
N THR A 257 -23.80 -34.76 24.26
CA THR A 257 -24.96 -34.62 25.11
C THR A 257 -25.92 -33.76 24.29
N PRO A 258 -27.08 -34.28 23.87
CA PRO A 258 -28.11 -33.43 23.34
C PRO A 258 -28.35 -32.47 24.49
N SER A 259 -27.89 -31.23 24.33
CA SER A 259 -28.17 -30.19 25.29
C SER A 259 -29.68 -30.06 25.21
N THR A 260 -30.38 -30.83 26.05
CA THR A 260 -31.81 -30.73 26.31
C THR A 260 -31.90 -29.56 27.26
N VAL A 261 -31.57 -28.41 26.70
CA VAL A 261 -31.76 -27.12 27.30
C VAL A 261 -33.25 -27.04 27.55
N SER A 262 -33.66 -26.92 28.82
CA SER A 262 -35.07 -26.66 29.14
C SER A 262 -35.53 -25.41 28.38
N MET A 263 -36.83 -25.25 28.14
CA MET A 263 -37.33 -24.05 27.44
C MET A 263 -36.85 -22.76 28.14
N ASP A 264 -36.72 -22.80 29.47
CA ASP A 264 -36.24 -21.67 30.28
C ASP A 264 -34.75 -21.39 30.04
N GLU A 265 -33.90 -22.42 30.06
CA GLU A 265 -32.47 -22.27 29.72
C GLU A 265 -32.26 -21.86 28.26
N PHE A 266 -33.17 -22.23 27.34
CA PHE A 266 -33.10 -21.83 25.93
C PHE A 266 -33.46 -20.36 25.78
N LEU A 267 -34.47 -19.90 26.53
CA LEU A 267 -34.83 -18.47 26.60
C LEU A 267 -33.74 -17.65 27.28
N GLU A 268 -33.04 -18.19 28.27
CA GLU A 268 -31.87 -17.59 28.90
C GLU A 268 -30.70 -17.45 27.91
N MET A 269 -30.31 -18.55 27.25
CA MET A 269 -29.27 -18.51 26.22
C MET A 269 -29.66 -17.63 25.04
N LYS A 270 -30.95 -17.55 24.69
CA LYS A 270 -31.43 -16.64 23.67
C LYS A 270 -31.27 -15.18 24.10
N ARG A 271 -31.60 -14.85 25.36
CA ARG A 271 -31.37 -13.52 25.94
C ARG A 271 -29.88 -13.17 25.96
N GLU A 272 -29.02 -14.09 26.38
CA GLU A 272 -27.57 -13.91 26.37
C GLU A 272 -27.02 -13.75 24.95
N ARG A 273 -27.46 -14.57 24.00
CA ARG A 273 -27.10 -14.43 22.59
C ARG A 273 -27.53 -13.08 22.03
N ASP A 274 -28.74 -12.64 22.35
CA ASP A 274 -29.26 -11.36 21.85
C ASP A 274 -28.52 -10.18 22.51
N GLN A 275 -28.11 -10.30 23.78
CA GLN A 275 -27.19 -9.35 24.44
C GLN A 275 -25.79 -9.34 23.81
N LEU A 276 -25.19 -10.51 23.61
CA LEU A 276 -23.88 -10.63 22.95
C LEU A 276 -23.92 -10.11 21.52
N LEU A 277 -25.04 -10.28 20.82
CA LEU A 277 -25.22 -9.73 19.48
C LEU A 277 -25.30 -8.20 19.54
N ALA A 278 -26.00 -7.62 20.51
CA ALA A 278 -26.04 -6.18 20.73
C ALA A 278 -24.65 -5.62 21.09
N GLU A 279 -23.93 -6.27 22.01
CA GLU A 279 -22.56 -5.90 22.39
C GLU A 279 -21.60 -6.02 21.20
N LYS A 280 -21.72 -7.09 20.40
CA LYS A 280 -20.95 -7.24 19.16
C LYS A 280 -21.21 -6.08 18.20
N THR A 281 -22.47 -5.69 17.98
CA THR A 281 -22.79 -4.56 17.09
C THR A 281 -22.23 -3.24 17.63
N GLU A 282 -22.26 -3.03 18.95
CA GLU A 282 -21.68 -1.85 19.58
C GLU A 282 -20.14 -1.84 19.47
N LEU A 283 -19.48 -2.99 19.67
CA LEU A 283 -18.05 -3.13 19.47
C LEU A 283 -17.66 -2.89 18.01
N GLU A 284 -18.43 -3.40 17.04
CA GLU A 284 -18.21 -3.14 15.62
C GLU A 284 -18.32 -1.64 15.29
N MET A 285 -19.31 -0.94 15.87
CA MET A 285 -19.44 0.52 15.74
C MET A 285 -18.26 1.27 16.38
N ASN A 286 -17.81 0.84 17.56
CA ASN A 286 -16.66 1.42 18.25
C ASN A 286 -15.36 1.21 17.46
N VAL A 287 -15.14 0.01 16.91
CA VAL A 287 -13.99 -0.28 16.03
C VAL A 287 -14.03 0.61 14.79
N ALA A 288 -15.19 0.76 14.16
CA ALA A 288 -15.34 1.65 13.00
C ALA A 288 -15.08 3.13 13.35
N ARG A 289 -15.43 3.57 14.57
CA ARG A 289 -15.11 4.93 15.06
C ARG A 289 -13.61 5.10 15.29
N VAL A 290 -12.97 4.14 15.95
CA VAL A 290 -11.50 4.17 16.19
C VAL A 290 -10.73 4.11 14.87
N GLN A 291 -11.16 3.30 13.92
CA GLN A 291 -10.55 3.23 12.60
C GLN A 291 -10.63 4.57 11.86
N ARG A 292 -11.77 5.26 11.90
CA ARG A 292 -11.91 6.62 11.34
C ARG A 292 -11.00 7.63 12.04
N ALA A 293 -10.97 7.63 13.37
CA ALA A 293 -10.08 8.52 14.13
C ALA A 293 -8.59 8.26 13.82
N ASN A 294 -8.20 7.00 13.66
CA ASN A 294 -6.84 6.62 13.27
C ASN A 294 -6.50 7.07 11.84
N GLN A 295 -7.45 6.98 10.91
CA GLN A 295 -7.25 7.49 9.54
C GLN A 295 -7.07 9.01 9.54
N GLU A 296 -7.87 9.74 10.33
CA GLU A 296 -7.72 11.20 10.50
C GLU A 296 -6.37 11.57 11.14
N LEU A 297 -5.95 10.85 12.18
CA LEU A 297 -4.63 11.06 12.81
C LEU A 297 -3.50 10.80 11.81
N LYS A 298 -3.60 9.73 11.02
CA LYS A 298 -2.60 9.41 10.00
C LYS A 298 -2.50 10.52 8.95
N ALA A 299 -3.64 11.05 8.49
CA ALA A 299 -3.65 12.17 7.55
C ALA A 299 -3.03 13.44 8.16
N LYS A 300 -3.28 13.73 9.45
CA LYS A 300 -2.65 14.84 10.17
C LYS A 300 -1.14 14.66 10.31
N MET A 301 -0.66 13.45 10.60
CA MET A 301 0.77 13.14 10.65
C MET A 301 1.43 13.33 9.28
N GLU A 302 0.82 12.83 8.20
CA GLU A 302 1.33 13.01 6.85
C GLU A 302 1.39 14.50 6.44
N ASP A 303 0.43 15.32 6.87
CA ASP A 303 0.47 16.78 6.65
C ASP A 303 1.58 17.43 7.46
N GLN A 304 1.77 17.03 8.72
CA GLN A 304 2.82 17.53 9.58
C GLN A 304 4.22 17.17 9.05
N ASP A 305 4.43 15.95 8.57
CA ASP A 305 5.69 15.51 7.96
C ASP A 305 6.01 16.31 6.69
N LYS A 306 4.98 16.62 5.87
CA LYS A 306 5.15 17.51 4.70
C LYS A 306 5.56 18.92 5.10
N ARG A 307 4.97 19.49 6.17
CA ARG A 307 5.34 20.81 6.69
C ARG A 307 6.78 20.82 7.20
N HIS A 308 7.16 19.83 8.00
CA HIS A 308 8.53 19.67 8.49
C HIS A 308 9.53 19.53 7.34
N ALA A 309 9.22 18.73 6.31
CA ALA A 309 10.08 18.59 5.14
C ALA A 309 10.27 19.92 4.37
N LEU A 310 9.23 20.73 4.28
CA LEU A 310 9.31 22.07 3.67
C LEU A 310 10.13 23.04 4.53
N GLU A 311 9.96 23.01 5.85
CA GLU A 311 10.77 23.81 6.78
C GLU A 311 12.25 23.43 6.73
N THR A 312 12.57 22.14 6.72
CA THR A 312 13.95 21.65 6.57
C THR A 312 14.57 22.16 5.26
N LYS A 313 13.87 22.06 4.13
CA LYS A 313 14.36 22.59 2.85
C LYS A 313 14.58 24.10 2.90
N ARG A 314 13.67 24.86 3.54
CA ARG A 314 13.83 26.30 3.70
C ARG A 314 15.05 26.61 4.57
N PHE A 315 15.24 25.90 5.67
CA PHE A 315 16.40 26.06 6.55
C PHE A 315 17.72 25.73 5.82
N GLU A 316 17.76 24.67 5.00
CA GLU A 316 18.91 24.34 4.15
C GLU A 316 19.22 25.45 3.15
N MET A 317 18.19 25.99 2.48
CA MET A 317 18.34 27.13 1.56
C MET A 317 18.88 28.37 2.27
N ASP A 318 18.32 28.72 3.43
CA ASP A 318 18.77 29.86 4.22
C ASP A 318 20.22 29.66 4.69
N THR A 319 20.56 28.46 5.17
CA THR A 319 21.94 28.13 5.58
C THR A 319 22.92 28.26 4.42
N ALA A 320 22.56 27.77 3.23
CA ALA A 320 23.38 27.93 2.03
C ALA A 320 23.51 29.39 1.59
N TYR A 321 22.44 30.19 1.72
CA TYR A 321 22.44 31.61 1.41
C TYR A 321 23.34 32.40 2.36
N TYR A 322 23.18 32.23 3.67
CA TYR A 322 24.04 32.87 4.67
C TYR A 322 25.50 32.39 4.58
N GLY A 323 25.73 31.13 4.23
CA GLY A 323 27.08 30.61 3.94
C GLY A 323 27.77 31.37 2.80
N LYS A 324 27.06 31.63 1.70
CA LYS A 324 27.57 32.44 0.58
C LYS A 324 27.85 33.89 0.99
N ILE A 325 26.95 34.52 1.76
CA ILE A 325 27.17 35.88 2.28
C ILE A 325 28.41 35.92 3.18
N SER A 326 28.55 34.97 4.11
CA SER A 326 29.69 34.90 5.01
C SER A 326 31.00 34.73 4.23
N GLN A 327 31.00 33.93 3.15
CA GLN A 327 32.18 33.76 2.30
C GLN A 327 32.53 35.04 1.54
N ALA A 328 31.53 35.73 0.98
CA ALA A 328 31.70 37.00 0.27
C ALA A 328 32.16 38.13 1.20
N LEU A 329 31.65 38.16 2.43
CA LEU A 329 32.09 39.11 3.45
C LEU A 329 33.54 38.83 3.87
N ALA A 330 33.90 37.55 4.04
CA ALA A 330 35.28 37.19 4.35
C ALA A 330 36.26 37.56 3.22
N SER A 331 35.88 37.42 1.95
CA SER A 331 36.71 37.90 0.83
C SER A 331 36.80 39.41 0.79
N SER A 332 35.68 40.13 0.99
CA SER A 332 35.66 41.59 1.00
C SER A 332 36.50 42.17 2.14
N ASN A 333 36.45 41.57 3.34
CA ASN A 333 37.30 41.97 4.47
C ASN A 333 38.79 41.78 4.15
N ARG A 334 39.18 40.65 3.53
CA ARG A 334 40.58 40.45 3.09
C ARG A 334 41.01 41.50 2.08
N GLU A 335 40.16 41.84 1.11
CA GLU A 335 40.44 42.90 0.13
C GLU A 335 40.56 44.28 0.80
N HIS A 336 39.69 44.58 1.77
CA HIS A 336 39.75 45.80 2.56
C HIS A 336 41.08 45.89 3.34
N ASP A 337 41.49 44.81 4.01
CA ASP A 337 42.75 44.76 4.75
C ASP A 337 43.97 44.98 3.82
N ILE A 338 43.97 44.34 2.64
CA ILE A 338 45.02 44.57 1.62
C ILE A 338 45.02 46.03 1.16
N THR A 339 43.85 46.62 0.94
CA THR A 339 43.72 48.01 0.50
C THR A 339 44.19 48.99 1.57
N LYS A 340 43.84 48.72 2.83
CA LYS A 340 44.25 49.51 3.99
C LYS A 340 45.77 49.49 4.16
N GLU A 341 46.39 48.32 4.01
CA GLU A 341 47.85 48.18 4.03
C GLU A 341 48.52 48.96 2.89
N LYS A 342 47.98 48.88 1.66
CA LYS A 342 48.47 49.67 0.52
C LYS A 342 48.36 51.17 0.78
N LEU A 343 47.24 51.63 1.33
CA LEU A 343 47.01 53.04 1.67
C LEU A 343 47.98 53.53 2.75
N PHE A 344 48.24 52.70 3.77
CA PHE A 344 49.20 53.00 4.82
C PHE A 344 50.60 53.22 4.24
N ARG A 345 51.07 52.31 3.37
CA ARG A 345 52.36 52.46 2.67
C ARG A 345 52.41 53.71 1.81
N ALA A 346 51.37 53.99 1.03
CA ALA A 346 51.31 55.20 0.21
C ALA A 346 51.33 56.48 1.05
N SER A 347 50.66 56.49 2.21
CA SER A 347 50.66 57.62 3.15
C SER A 347 52.06 57.88 3.71
N GLN A 348 52.80 56.82 4.07
CA GLN A 348 54.20 56.96 4.50
C GLN A 348 55.07 57.61 3.41
N VAL A 349 54.94 57.17 2.15
CA VAL A 349 55.67 57.77 1.03
C VAL A 349 55.33 59.25 0.84
N ILE A 350 54.05 59.63 0.98
CA ILE A 350 53.63 61.03 0.90
C ILE A 350 54.24 61.85 2.05
N GLU A 351 54.24 61.31 3.26
CA GLU A 351 54.80 61.98 4.45
C GLU A 351 56.32 62.21 4.29
N ASP A 352 57.04 61.21 3.78
CA ASP A 352 58.47 61.31 3.48
C ASP A 352 58.74 62.35 2.39
N GLU A 353 57.92 62.40 1.35
CA GLU A 353 58.06 63.40 0.28
C GLU A 353 57.72 64.82 0.78
N LYS A 354 56.73 64.98 1.67
CA LYS A 354 56.47 66.27 2.34
C LYS A 354 57.68 66.73 3.15
N ARG A 355 58.30 65.84 3.93
CA ARG A 355 59.52 66.15 4.69
C ARG A 355 60.65 66.59 3.75
N ARG A 356 60.82 65.90 2.62
CA ARG A 356 61.79 66.29 1.58
C ARG A 356 61.49 67.69 1.01
N GLN A 357 60.23 68.00 0.70
CA GLN A 357 59.85 69.32 0.19
C GLN A 357 60.09 70.44 1.20
N ILE A 358 59.80 70.21 2.49
CA ILE A 358 60.09 71.16 3.56
C ILE A 358 61.60 71.45 3.62
N LEU A 359 62.43 70.41 3.62
CA LEU A 359 63.89 70.55 3.63
C LEU A 359 64.39 71.38 2.43
N VAL A 360 63.89 71.08 1.23
CA VAL A 360 64.26 71.84 0.01
C VAL A 360 63.81 73.30 0.11
N ARG A 361 62.65 73.57 0.71
CA ARG A 361 62.15 74.93 0.92
C ARG A 361 63.00 75.69 1.93
N GLU A 362 63.32 75.09 3.07
CA GLU A 362 64.19 75.69 4.09
C GLU A 362 65.56 76.04 3.53
N GLN A 363 66.16 75.15 2.73
CA GLN A 363 67.42 75.44 2.03
C GLN A 363 67.31 76.64 1.07
N ARG A 364 66.18 76.79 0.36
CA ARG A 364 65.93 77.95 -0.52
C ARG A 364 65.75 79.23 0.28
N ASP A 365 64.96 79.20 1.35
CA ASP A 365 64.67 80.36 2.20
C ASP A 365 65.94 80.85 2.92
N GLU A 366 66.79 79.93 3.39
CA GLU A 366 68.09 80.28 3.98
C GLU A 366 69.00 80.95 2.95
N ARG A 367 69.06 80.42 1.72
CA ARG A 367 69.82 81.04 0.64
C ARG A 367 69.29 82.44 0.28
N ALA A 368 67.98 82.65 0.33
CA ALA A 368 67.37 83.96 0.11
C ALA A 368 67.69 84.95 1.26
N ARG A 369 67.73 84.48 2.52
CA ARG A 369 68.15 85.31 3.66
C ARG A 369 69.59 85.76 3.55
N VAL A 370 70.51 84.86 3.18
CA VAL A 370 71.92 85.20 2.97
C VAL A 370 72.04 86.30 1.91
N LEU A 371 71.38 86.14 0.76
CA LEU A 371 71.37 87.16 -0.30
C LEU A 371 70.76 88.50 0.15
N ALA A 372 69.70 88.48 0.97
CA ALA A 372 69.09 89.70 1.50
C ALA A 372 70.00 90.44 2.51
N ALA A 373 70.73 89.69 3.34
CA ALA A 373 71.70 90.26 4.27
C ALA A 373 72.89 90.90 3.53
N GLU A 374 73.39 90.24 2.47
CA GLU A 374 74.41 90.81 1.58
C GLU A 374 73.92 92.13 0.94
N TRP A 375 72.66 92.19 0.50
CA TRP A 375 72.06 93.40 -0.07
C TRP A 375 71.93 94.56 0.93
N GLU A 376 71.44 94.32 2.15
CA GLU A 376 71.31 95.38 3.16
C GLU A 376 72.68 95.88 3.65
N ALA A 377 73.69 95.01 3.73
CA ALA A 377 75.07 95.43 4.02
C ALA A 377 75.61 96.39 2.95
N GLU A 378 75.35 96.11 1.67
CA GLU A 378 75.78 96.97 0.57
C GLU A 378 75.03 98.31 0.55
N LYS A 379 73.71 98.29 0.79
CA LYS A 379 72.89 99.50 0.93
C LYS A 379 73.34 100.37 2.12
N ALA A 380 73.77 99.77 3.23
CA ALA A 380 74.31 100.50 4.38
C ALA A 380 75.62 101.23 4.04
N LYS A 381 76.51 100.63 3.23
CA LYS A 381 77.71 101.32 2.73
C LYS A 381 77.35 102.57 1.93
N ILE A 382 76.44 102.43 0.96
CA ILE A 382 75.99 103.56 0.12
C ILE A 382 75.37 104.68 0.97
N LYS A 383 74.60 104.32 2.00
CA LYS A 383 73.99 105.29 2.91
C LYS A 383 75.03 106.02 3.77
N ALA A 384 76.04 105.32 4.27
CA ALA A 384 77.14 105.92 5.01
C ALA A 384 77.94 106.92 4.15
N GLU A 385 78.21 106.58 2.88
CA GLU A 385 78.82 107.50 1.91
C GLU A 385 77.96 108.77 1.73
N ARG A 386 76.65 108.62 1.54
CA ARG A 386 75.74 109.77 1.41
C ARG A 386 75.75 110.67 2.66
N ASP A 387 75.69 110.08 3.85
CA ASP A 387 75.64 110.84 5.11
C ASP A 387 76.96 111.57 5.38
N HIS A 388 78.11 111.00 4.96
CA HIS A 388 79.39 111.69 4.94
C HIS A 388 79.33 112.98 4.10
N TYR A 389 78.84 112.90 2.86
CA TYR A 389 78.69 114.07 1.99
C TYR A 389 77.72 115.13 2.54
N LEU A 390 76.65 114.72 3.23
CA LEU A 390 75.71 115.65 3.88
C LEU A 390 76.34 116.36 5.10
N ALA A 391 77.08 115.65 5.93
CA ALA A 391 77.78 116.23 7.09
C ALA A 391 78.82 117.28 6.66
N GLU A 392 79.52 117.01 5.56
CA GLU A 392 80.48 117.91 4.95
C GLU A 392 79.80 119.22 4.47
N ARG A 393 78.64 119.12 3.81
CA ARG A 393 77.81 120.28 3.44
C ARG A 393 77.41 121.13 4.65
N ASP A 394 76.90 120.49 5.71
CA ASP A 394 76.42 121.19 6.91
C ASP A 394 77.57 121.85 7.70
N TYR A 395 78.78 121.27 7.67
CA TYR A 395 80.00 121.89 8.19
C TYR A 395 80.29 123.22 7.49
N TYR A 396 80.30 123.25 6.15
CA TYR A 396 80.50 124.47 5.39
C TYR A 396 79.41 125.52 5.66
N PHE A 397 78.16 125.09 5.81
CA PHE A 397 77.04 125.99 6.13
C PHE A 397 77.18 126.65 7.51
N ARG A 398 77.68 125.92 8.52
CA ARG A 398 77.96 126.47 9.86
C ARG A 398 79.11 127.48 9.84
N GLN A 399 80.19 127.17 9.13
CA GLN A 399 81.32 128.09 8.98
C GLN A 399 80.87 129.44 8.39
N MET A 400 80.00 129.41 7.38
CA MET A 400 79.41 130.61 6.80
C MET A 400 78.59 131.44 7.80
N LYS A 401 77.76 130.80 8.64
CA LYS A 401 77.00 131.50 9.71
C LYS A 401 77.89 132.16 10.77
N ILE A 402 79.00 131.51 11.14
CA ILE A 402 79.96 132.07 12.10
C ILE A 402 80.59 133.34 11.53
N HIS A 403 81.03 133.31 10.28
CA HIS A 403 81.57 134.49 9.59
C HIS A 403 80.56 135.64 9.55
N GLN A 404 79.28 135.33 9.30
CA GLN A 404 78.21 136.33 9.30
C GLN A 404 77.97 136.98 10.68
N LYS A 405 78.15 136.21 11.77
CA LYS A 405 78.02 136.68 13.15
C LYS A 405 79.19 137.57 13.58
N GLU A 406 80.41 137.24 13.16
CA GLU A 406 81.62 138.03 13.41
C GLU A 406 81.53 139.42 12.75
N VAL A 407 80.98 139.47 11.52
CA VAL A 407 80.70 140.74 10.82
C VAL A 407 79.71 141.61 11.62
N GLY A 408 78.66 141.03 12.20
CA GLY A 408 77.70 141.77 13.02
C GLY A 408 78.29 142.29 14.34
N ARG A 409 79.17 141.52 14.99
CA ARG A 409 79.84 141.95 16.23
C ARG A 409 80.76 143.14 16.00
N LEU A 410 81.57 143.09 14.94
CA LEU A 410 82.47 144.18 14.56
C LEU A 410 81.71 145.48 14.24
N GLN A 411 80.46 145.39 13.76
CA GLN A 411 79.59 146.55 13.55
C GLN A 411 79.09 147.14 14.88
N GLN A 412 78.77 146.31 15.87
CA GLN A 412 78.25 146.75 17.17
C GLN A 412 79.32 147.44 18.03
N GLU A 413 80.52 146.88 18.12
CA GLU A 413 81.61 147.44 18.94
C GLU A 413 82.11 148.80 18.42
N ASN A 414 82.07 148.98 17.09
CA ASN A 414 82.31 150.27 16.44
C ASN A 414 81.26 151.33 16.84
N THR A 415 80.07 150.90 17.25
CA THR A 415 78.99 151.77 17.74
C THR A 415 79.23 152.18 19.21
N GLU A 416 79.80 151.29 20.04
CA GLU A 416 80.13 151.56 21.45
C GLU A 416 81.37 152.45 21.61
N LEU A 417 82.40 152.24 20.77
CA LEU A 417 83.55 153.15 20.64
C LEU A 417 83.14 154.60 20.33
N ARG A 418 81.94 154.84 19.79
CA ARG A 418 81.39 156.18 19.54
C ARG A 418 80.68 156.79 20.76
N PHE A 419 80.07 155.98 21.62
CA PHE A 419 79.28 156.49 22.76
C PHE A 419 80.13 156.77 24.03
N ALA A 420 81.16 155.99 24.36
CA ALA A 420 81.92 156.23 25.60
C ALA A 420 82.93 157.41 25.48
N ALA A 421 83.33 157.74 24.26
CA ALA A 421 84.03 158.98 23.93
C ALA A 421 83.24 160.26 24.31
N GLU A 422 81.94 160.15 24.64
CA GLU A 422 81.08 161.28 25.02
C GLU A 422 80.84 161.47 26.53
N PHE A 423 81.34 160.60 27.43
CA PHE A 423 81.14 160.74 28.90
C PHE A 423 82.42 160.87 29.75
N ALA A 424 83.53 161.30 29.17
CA ALA A 424 83.72 162.74 29.21
C ALA A 424 83.70 163.35 30.62
N ARG A 425 84.85 163.98 30.87
CA ARG A 425 84.92 165.43 31.05
C ARG A 425 84.44 166.01 32.38
N MET A 426 84.00 165.24 33.38
CA MET A 426 83.51 165.84 34.64
C MET A 426 84.15 165.31 35.94
N GLU A 427 85.28 165.93 36.36
CA GLU A 427 85.64 166.21 37.78
C GLU A 427 86.34 165.08 38.58
N GLY A 428 87.32 165.29 39.48
CA GLY A 428 87.94 166.46 40.12
C GLY A 428 88.41 166.05 41.54
N GLU A 429 89.72 165.80 41.76
CA GLU A 429 90.68 166.58 42.58
C GLU A 429 90.52 166.61 44.13
N ILE A 430 91.64 166.28 44.81
CA ILE A 430 91.98 166.35 46.26
C ILE A 430 91.32 165.25 47.12
N GLY A 431 92.04 164.37 47.82
CA GLY A 431 93.42 164.43 48.29
C GLY A 431 93.75 163.18 49.16
N PRO A 432 94.87 163.18 49.89
CA PRO A 432 95.84 162.08 49.82
C PRO A 432 96.22 161.54 51.23
N SER A 433 97.20 160.64 51.29
CA SER A 433 98.20 160.46 52.38
C SER A 433 98.61 158.98 52.44
N ALA A 434 99.56 158.54 51.64
CA ALA A 434 101.01 158.63 51.88
C ALA A 434 101.47 157.86 53.13
N GLY A 435 102.21 156.78 52.90
CA GLY A 435 103.29 156.38 53.79
C GLY A 435 104.61 156.76 53.13
N PRO A 436 105.45 157.59 53.75
CA PRO A 436 106.87 157.62 53.47
C PRO A 436 107.61 156.61 54.35
N SER A 437 108.80 156.25 53.89
CA SER A 437 109.95 155.73 54.65
C SER A 437 109.85 154.38 55.38
N SER A 438 110.88 153.58 55.16
CA SER A 438 111.29 152.47 56.00
C SER A 438 111.59 152.93 57.43
N SER A 439 111.00 152.26 58.42
CA SER A 439 110.97 152.61 59.86
C SER A 439 109.94 153.67 60.23
#